data_AF-A0A939UPP3-F1
#
_entry.id   AF-A0A939UPP3-F1
#
_cell.length_a   1.000
_cell.length_b   1.000
_cell.length_c   1.000
_cell.angle_alpha   90.00
_cell.angle_beta   90.00
_cell.angle_gamma   90.00
#
_symmetry.space_group_name_H-M   'P 1'
#
loop_
_entity.id
_entity.type
_entity.pdbx_description
1 polymer ?
#
loop_
_entity_poly.entity_id
_entity_poly.type
_entity_poly.pdbx_seq_one_letter_code
_entity_poly.pdbx_strand_id
1 'polypeptide(L)'
;TAAYVTSLGRVQQKGISSKKADFAVRPCLILSENGTIDTLKTLARAAEDQSISRMLSEAEPGELVTFGAYEQDGNTDNGPEPVEWYLVSKEGGKAYLISRFVLDWQPYDSTGNMVSWEEASVRKWLRSDFAGKAFESWEQDILDSAQVDASRTIYENGSDLRSLDGGQNTLDKVFLFSLAEIKDVPDYMRKASPTPYAMDQGAEAADGCAPWWLRSPRNPGSQADYVDLKGTVICGDTSLDNNVPKCGIRPAIEIPVAANNYDLAKEAFNNEDWTVAFALFSRLGDQKDSRSMAHKSFENLLNKAETGDIVYFGSFEQDNDASNGKEAIEWYLLKFKDYVQLISVYGLEARPYSASEDTGTWESCSLRKYLNGEFLTSSFTLAEQDLISSWGIPNGKGKNNTPGGGETKDKVIILSADEVKNIFSGDNARKCYPVPDREKGAANPFWVRTPGGSKNKAAFVDAKGKINTGGAVITENGYMVRPSIYIWMKGLEPSENQKSGKKNDSGSGIRMPDIGGTIISSIISHIIGSIF
;
A
#
# COMPACT_ATOMS: atom_id res chain seq x y z
N THR A 1 8.47 45.11 -22.62
CA THR A 1 8.00 45.55 -23.95
C THR A 1 7.62 44.30 -24.73
N ALA A 2 6.37 43.79 -24.61
CA ALA A 2 5.17 44.20 -25.36
C ALA A 2 5.37 43.97 -26.89
N ALA A 3 4.50 43.34 -27.69
CA ALA A 3 3.14 42.83 -27.56
C ALA A 3 2.71 42.07 -28.86
N TYR A 4 1.45 41.60 -28.90
CA TYR A 4 0.59 41.19 -30.04
C TYR A 4 0.74 39.74 -30.59
N VAL A 5 -0.23 38.80 -30.57
CA VAL A 5 -1.70 38.76 -30.86
C VAL A 5 -1.98 39.33 -32.27
N THR A 6 -2.38 38.58 -33.31
CA THR A 6 -3.71 37.99 -33.55
C THR A 6 -3.71 37.28 -34.91
N SER A 7 -4.38 36.15 -35.07
CA SER A 7 -5.38 35.96 -36.15
C SER A 7 -6.20 34.69 -35.95
N LEU A 8 -7.46 34.88 -35.58
CA LEU A 8 -8.55 33.91 -35.67
C LEU A 8 -8.99 33.75 -37.14
N GLY A 9 -9.18 32.50 -37.57
CA GLY A 9 -9.90 32.12 -38.79
C GLY A 9 -10.78 30.90 -38.49
N ARG A 10 -12.07 30.99 -38.82
CA ARG A 10 -13.20 30.20 -38.33
C ARG A 10 -13.58 29.04 -39.27
N VAL A 11 -14.14 27.96 -38.70
CA VAL A 11 -15.17 27.02 -39.27
C VAL A 11 -14.58 25.95 -40.24
N GLN A 12 -14.81 24.63 -40.17
CA GLN A 12 -16.04 23.83 -39.95
C GLN A 12 -15.73 22.33 -39.69
N GLN A 13 -16.65 21.66 -38.98
CA GLN A 13 -17.08 20.26 -39.10
C GLN A 13 -16.15 19.06 -38.77
N LYS A 14 -16.55 18.39 -37.67
CA LYS A 14 -16.66 16.93 -37.45
C LYS A 14 -16.06 16.03 -38.55
N GLY A 15 -14.97 15.35 -38.20
CA GLY A 15 -14.54 14.10 -38.81
C GLY A 15 -14.02 13.18 -37.71
N ILE A 16 -14.71 12.06 -37.48
CA ILE A 16 -14.26 10.97 -36.59
C ILE A 16 -12.96 10.43 -37.19
N SER A 17 -11.81 10.74 -36.57
CA SER A 17 -10.54 10.12 -36.96
C SER A 17 -10.27 8.96 -36.01
N SER A 18 -10.38 7.74 -36.51
CA SER A 18 -9.80 6.55 -35.89
C SER A 18 -8.26 6.68 -35.95
N LYS A 19 -7.67 7.39 -35.01
CA LYS A 19 -6.21 7.34 -34.82
C LYS A 19 -5.90 6.00 -34.16
N LYS A 20 -5.23 5.11 -34.91
CA LYS A 20 -4.47 4.01 -34.31
C LYS A 20 -3.63 4.62 -33.18
N ALA A 21 -3.74 4.08 -31.97
CA ALA A 21 -3.02 4.60 -30.83
C ALA A 21 -1.52 4.50 -31.12
N ASP A 22 -0.88 5.65 -31.23
CA ASP A 22 0.56 5.74 -31.23
C ASP A 22 0.97 5.58 -29.77
N PHE A 23 1.32 4.36 -29.35
CA PHE A 23 1.79 4.06 -27.98
C PHE A 23 3.19 4.65 -27.70
N ALA A 24 3.59 5.68 -28.46
CA ALA A 24 4.65 6.59 -28.07
C ALA A 24 4.15 7.40 -26.87
N VAL A 25 4.36 6.81 -25.69
CA VAL A 25 4.32 7.38 -24.33
C VAL A 25 3.85 8.84 -24.34
N ARG A 26 2.54 9.05 -24.24
CA ARG A 26 2.03 10.29 -23.70
C ARG A 26 1.91 10.05 -22.20
N PRO A 27 2.83 10.57 -21.39
CA PRO A 27 2.55 10.65 -19.97
C PRO A 27 1.43 11.69 -19.84
N CYS A 28 0.18 11.25 -19.77
CA CYS A 28 -0.74 11.99 -18.93
C CYS A 28 -0.29 11.69 -17.52
N LEU A 29 0.52 12.62 -17.05
CA LEU A 29 0.87 12.79 -15.67
C LEU A 29 -0.44 13.07 -14.90
N ILE A 30 -1.07 12.03 -14.33
CA ILE A 30 -1.76 12.19 -13.04
C ILE A 30 -0.95 11.43 -12.00
N LEU A 31 0.32 11.80 -11.94
CA LEU A 31 1.16 11.69 -10.77
C LEU A 31 1.59 13.12 -10.50
N SER A 32 1.38 13.63 -9.29
CA SER A 32 2.04 14.86 -8.88
C SER A 32 3.53 14.74 -9.22
N GLU A 33 4.08 15.75 -9.88
CA GLU A 33 5.53 15.85 -10.07
C GLU A 33 6.19 15.62 -8.70
N ASN A 34 6.99 14.55 -8.58
CA ASN A 34 7.84 14.14 -7.43
C ASN A 34 7.34 13.04 -6.46
N GLY A 35 6.28 12.27 -6.76
CA GLY A 35 5.67 11.40 -5.73
C GLY A 35 6.01 9.90 -5.67
N THR A 36 6.16 9.14 -6.76
CA THR A 36 5.48 7.83 -6.79
C THR A 36 6.07 6.66 -5.96
N ILE A 37 7.39 6.47 -5.86
CA ILE A 37 7.94 5.41 -4.99
C ILE A 37 7.81 5.81 -3.52
N ASP A 38 8.08 7.08 -3.21
CA ASP A 38 7.91 7.60 -1.86
C ASP A 38 6.45 7.64 -1.45
N THR A 39 5.50 7.88 -2.36
CA THR A 39 4.07 7.93 -2.05
C THR A 39 3.50 6.53 -1.89
N LEU A 40 3.93 5.54 -2.68
CA LEU A 40 3.53 4.13 -2.48
C LEU A 40 4.16 3.52 -1.22
N LYS A 41 5.43 3.85 -0.91
CA LYS A 41 6.06 3.53 0.38
C LYS A 41 5.39 4.27 1.54
N THR A 42 5.04 5.55 1.36
CA THR A 42 4.26 6.33 2.34
C THR A 42 2.86 5.76 2.51
N LEU A 43 2.26 5.17 1.48
CA LEU A 43 0.96 4.51 1.56
C LEU A 43 1.05 3.11 2.18
N ALA A 44 2.15 2.37 1.99
CA ALA A 44 2.42 1.11 2.71
C ALA A 44 2.69 1.39 4.20
N ARG A 45 3.56 2.38 4.48
CA ARG A 45 3.76 3.00 5.81
C ARG A 45 2.42 3.43 6.42
N ALA A 46 1.56 4.13 5.68
CA ALA A 46 0.22 4.55 6.11
C ALA A 46 -0.76 3.39 6.39
N ALA A 47 -0.52 2.19 5.83
CA ALA A 47 -1.32 0.99 6.05
C ALA A 47 -0.91 0.23 7.33
N GLU A 48 0.36 0.29 7.69
CA GLU A 48 0.88 -0.24 8.96
C GLU A 48 0.61 0.77 10.10
N ASP A 49 0.82 2.06 9.84
CA ASP A 49 0.23 3.19 10.57
C ASP A 49 -1.28 2.99 10.82
N GLN A 50 -2.02 2.36 9.90
CA GLN A 50 -3.46 2.11 10.03
C GLN A 50 -3.81 1.09 11.11
N SER A 51 -2.97 0.06 11.31
CA SER A 51 -3.17 -0.92 12.38
C SER A 51 -2.98 -0.27 13.74
N ILE A 52 -1.88 0.47 13.88
CA ILE A 52 -1.52 1.16 15.13
C ILE A 52 -2.42 2.36 15.38
N SER A 53 -2.72 3.19 14.38
CA SER A 53 -3.62 4.33 14.52
C SER A 53 -5.06 3.91 14.80
N ARG A 54 -5.54 2.80 14.22
CA ARG A 54 -6.86 2.25 14.57
C ARG A 54 -6.87 1.76 16.02
N MET A 55 -5.88 0.96 16.39
CA MET A 55 -5.70 0.49 17.76
C MET A 55 -5.65 1.67 18.75
N LEU A 56 -4.90 2.73 18.44
CA LEU A 56 -4.82 3.95 19.28
C LEU A 56 -6.09 4.81 19.26
N SER A 57 -6.84 4.82 18.15
CA SER A 57 -8.11 5.55 18.07
C SER A 57 -9.21 4.89 18.90
N GLU A 58 -9.22 3.56 18.94
CA GLU A 58 -10.19 2.74 19.68
C GLU A 58 -9.77 2.58 21.15
N ALA A 59 -8.46 2.57 21.44
CA ALA A 59 -7.94 2.37 22.78
C ALA A 59 -8.20 3.59 23.68
N GLU A 60 -8.56 3.32 24.93
CA GLU A 60 -8.71 4.34 25.97
C GLU A 60 -7.46 4.43 26.87
N PRO A 61 -7.17 5.60 27.48
CA PRO A 61 -6.07 5.72 28.43
C PRO A 61 -6.13 4.64 29.52
N GLY A 62 -5.02 3.91 29.69
CA GLY A 62 -4.88 2.74 30.56
C GLY A 62 -4.90 1.39 29.84
N GLU A 63 -5.32 1.33 28.58
CA GLU A 63 -5.31 0.10 27.78
C GLU A 63 -3.94 -0.21 27.19
N LEU A 64 -3.74 -1.48 26.80
CA LEU A 64 -2.51 -1.97 26.20
C LEU A 64 -2.62 -2.00 24.68
N VAL A 65 -1.53 -1.61 24.03
CA VAL A 65 -1.36 -1.60 22.57
C VAL A 65 0.00 -2.18 22.21
N THR A 66 0.17 -2.73 21.01
CA THR A 66 1.44 -3.34 20.56
C THR A 66 2.09 -2.55 19.43
N PHE A 67 3.37 -2.20 19.56
CA PHE A 67 4.13 -1.46 18.54
C PHE A 67 5.64 -1.73 18.68
N GLY A 68 6.34 -2.04 17.59
CA GLY A 68 7.73 -2.51 17.65
C GLY A 68 7.89 -3.89 18.28
N ALA A 69 9.12 -4.41 18.20
CA ALA A 69 9.53 -5.67 18.81
C ALA A 69 10.94 -5.54 19.38
N TYR A 70 11.17 -6.01 20.60
CA TYR A 70 12.48 -5.98 21.25
C TYR A 70 12.74 -7.32 21.94
N GLU A 71 14.00 -7.65 22.16
CA GLU A 71 14.40 -8.86 22.89
C GLU A 71 13.92 -8.78 24.36
N GLN A 72 13.16 -9.78 24.80
CA GLN A 72 12.56 -9.80 26.13
C GLN A 72 12.80 -11.13 26.86
N ASP A 73 12.91 -12.26 26.17
CA ASP A 73 13.05 -13.56 26.83
C ASP A 73 14.50 -14.03 27.02
N GLY A 74 15.46 -13.39 26.37
CA GLY A 74 16.90 -13.69 26.42
C GLY A 74 17.35 -14.71 25.36
N ASN A 75 16.49 -15.09 24.43
CA ASN A 75 16.75 -16.10 23.42
C ASN A 75 16.87 -15.49 22.02
N THR A 76 18.05 -14.98 21.66
CA THR A 76 18.24 -14.31 20.36
C THR A 76 17.99 -15.18 19.09
N ASP A 77 17.80 -16.50 19.24
CA ASP A 77 17.54 -17.41 18.13
C ASP A 77 16.08 -17.38 17.62
N ASN A 78 15.11 -16.90 18.42
CA ASN A 78 13.69 -16.83 18.04
C ASN A 78 13.27 -15.46 17.47
N GLY A 79 14.16 -14.46 17.52
CA GLY A 79 13.88 -13.09 17.13
C GLY A 79 13.13 -12.28 18.21
N PRO A 80 13.08 -10.95 18.09
CA PRO A 80 12.55 -10.09 19.14
C PRO A 80 11.04 -10.27 19.38
N GLU A 81 10.59 -10.12 20.63
CA GLU A 81 9.17 -10.18 21.00
C GLU A 81 8.45 -8.84 20.81
N PRO A 82 7.15 -8.85 20.42
CA PRO A 82 6.33 -7.64 20.36
C PRO A 82 6.36 -6.86 21.66
N VAL A 83 6.55 -5.54 21.57
CA VAL A 83 6.51 -4.66 22.75
C VAL A 83 5.08 -4.22 23.01
N GLU A 84 4.58 -4.51 24.21
CA GLU A 84 3.32 -4.00 24.71
C GLU A 84 3.52 -2.63 25.39
N TRP A 85 2.61 -1.69 25.14
CA TRP A 85 2.65 -0.32 25.65
C TRP A 85 1.32 0.04 26.32
N TYR A 86 1.38 0.71 27.46
CA TYR A 86 0.22 1.39 28.04
C TYR A 86 -0.03 2.72 27.31
N LEU A 87 -1.28 2.95 26.90
CA LEU A 87 -1.75 4.26 26.46
C LEU A 87 -1.91 5.19 27.66
N VAL A 88 -1.02 6.16 27.80
CA VAL A 88 -1.00 7.10 28.93
C VAL A 88 -2.02 8.22 28.73
N SER A 89 -2.00 8.86 27.56
CA SER A 89 -2.93 9.93 27.20
C SER A 89 -3.03 10.12 25.69
N LYS A 90 -4.11 10.78 25.25
CA LYS A 90 -4.32 11.24 23.87
C LYS A 90 -4.52 12.75 23.88
N GLU A 91 -3.53 13.51 23.41
CA GLU A 91 -3.56 14.98 23.42
C GLU A 91 -3.01 15.53 22.10
N GLY A 92 -3.64 16.57 21.54
CA GLY A 92 -3.12 17.25 20.35
C GLY A 92 -2.99 16.38 19.10
N GLY A 93 -3.80 15.32 18.96
CA GLY A 93 -3.72 14.37 17.85
C GLY A 93 -2.57 13.35 17.98
N LYS A 94 -2.00 13.21 19.17
CA LYS A 94 -0.91 12.27 19.48
C LYS A 94 -1.30 11.39 20.66
N ALA A 95 -0.75 10.18 20.68
CA ALA A 95 -0.84 9.22 21.77
C ALA A 95 0.52 9.13 22.47
N TYR A 96 0.50 9.22 23.80
CA TYR A 96 1.67 9.03 24.64
C TYR A 96 1.65 7.61 25.19
N LEU A 97 2.74 6.88 24.96
CA LEU A 97 2.84 5.46 25.27
C LEU A 97 4.03 5.20 26.19
N ILE A 98 3.85 4.29 27.16
CA ILE A 98 4.93 3.77 28.00
C ILE A 98 4.96 2.25 27.90
N SER A 99 6.14 1.67 27.70
CA SER A 99 6.29 0.21 27.66
C SER A 99 5.69 -0.45 28.91
N ARG A 100 5.07 -1.62 28.74
CA ARG A 100 4.47 -2.38 29.85
C ARG A 100 5.53 -2.88 30.81
N PHE A 101 6.66 -3.32 30.28
CA PHE A 101 7.77 -3.92 31.02
C PHE A 101 9.00 -3.00 31.04
N VAL A 102 9.90 -3.26 31.99
CA VAL A 102 11.27 -2.76 31.92
C VAL A 102 12.02 -3.67 30.94
N LEU A 103 12.40 -3.13 29.79
CA LEU A 103 12.86 -3.91 28.63
C LEU A 103 14.36 -4.19 28.63
N ASP A 104 15.16 -3.33 29.25
CA ASP A 104 16.62 -3.44 29.27
C ASP A 104 17.19 -2.81 30.56
N TRP A 105 18.50 -2.94 30.78
CA TRP A 105 19.24 -2.23 31.81
C TRP A 105 20.39 -1.43 31.20
N GLN A 106 20.41 -0.12 31.50
CA GLN A 106 21.53 0.77 31.17
C GLN A 106 21.76 1.74 32.34
N PRO A 107 23.02 2.10 32.66
CA PRO A 107 23.26 3.25 33.53
C PRO A 107 22.69 4.51 32.86
N TYR A 108 22.19 5.46 33.66
CA TYR A 108 21.69 6.73 33.11
C TYR A 108 22.81 7.45 32.34
N ASP A 109 24.01 7.49 32.93
CA ASP A 109 25.24 7.86 32.25
C ASP A 109 26.40 6.90 32.54
N SER A 110 27.07 6.47 31.46
CA SER A 110 28.21 5.55 31.46
C SER A 110 29.43 6.06 32.24
N THR A 111 29.58 7.36 32.42
CA THR A 111 30.72 7.94 33.15
C THR A 111 30.53 7.95 34.65
N GLY A 112 29.32 7.64 35.15
CA GLY A 112 29.02 7.75 36.58
C GLY A 112 28.59 9.17 36.99
N ASN A 113 28.80 10.18 36.13
CA ASN A 113 28.63 11.58 36.49
C ASN A 113 27.18 12.06 36.40
N MET A 114 26.89 13.14 37.12
CA MET A 114 25.66 13.90 36.92
C MET A 114 25.74 14.64 35.59
N VAL A 115 24.85 14.30 34.67
CA VAL A 115 24.76 14.89 33.33
C VAL A 115 23.33 15.34 33.06
N SER A 116 23.17 16.30 32.16
CA SER A 116 21.86 16.66 31.64
C SER A 116 21.29 15.53 30.78
N TRP A 117 19.97 15.55 30.55
CA TRP A 117 19.33 14.58 29.65
C TRP A 117 19.94 14.61 28.24
N GLU A 118 20.25 15.81 27.73
CA GLU A 118 20.87 16.01 26.42
C GLU A 118 22.17 15.22 26.24
N GLU A 119 22.98 15.16 27.29
CA GLU A 119 24.32 14.58 27.29
C GLU A 119 24.34 13.09 27.66
N ALA A 120 23.30 12.63 28.37
CA ALA A 120 23.20 11.30 28.96
C ALA A 120 23.43 10.17 27.95
N SER A 121 24.27 9.19 28.32
CA SER A 121 24.51 8.03 27.46
C SER A 121 23.24 7.21 27.21
N VAL A 122 22.33 7.12 28.19
CA VAL A 122 21.05 6.41 28.00
C VAL A 122 20.19 7.04 26.90
N ARG A 123 20.21 8.36 26.74
CA ARG A 123 19.51 9.05 25.65
C ARG A 123 20.10 8.69 24.29
N LYS A 124 21.43 8.66 24.19
CA LYS A 124 22.12 8.26 22.95
C LYS A 124 21.77 6.82 22.58
N TRP A 125 21.79 5.92 23.56
CA TRP A 125 21.40 4.52 23.40
C TRP A 125 19.94 4.37 22.96
N LEU A 126 18.99 5.08 23.60
CA LEU A 126 17.57 5.06 23.23
C LEU A 126 17.35 5.46 21.77
N ARG A 127 18.06 6.50 21.30
CA ARG A 127 17.94 7.05 19.95
C ARG A 127 18.64 6.23 18.86
N SER A 128 19.58 5.36 19.23
CA SER A 128 20.38 4.61 18.28
C SER A 128 20.14 3.11 18.47
N ASP A 129 20.82 2.49 19.42
CA ASP A 129 20.81 1.04 19.63
C ASP A 129 19.41 0.50 19.92
N PHE A 130 18.66 1.13 20.83
CA PHE A 130 17.29 0.69 21.13
C PHE A 130 16.39 0.93 19.92
N ALA A 131 16.28 2.16 19.42
CA ALA A 131 15.37 2.46 18.32
C ALA A 131 15.65 1.64 17.05
N GLY A 132 16.92 1.41 16.72
CA GLY A 132 17.32 0.60 15.56
C GLY A 132 17.07 -0.90 15.70
N LYS A 133 16.92 -1.40 16.94
CA LYS A 133 16.54 -2.80 17.22
C LYS A 133 15.03 -2.97 17.44
N ALA A 134 14.40 -1.98 18.07
CA ALA A 134 13.03 -2.04 18.54
C ALA A 134 12.01 -1.71 17.44
N PHE A 135 12.42 -0.91 16.45
CA PHE A 135 11.52 -0.37 15.43
C PHE A 135 12.07 -0.61 14.03
N GLU A 136 11.23 -1.14 13.16
CA GLU A 136 11.52 -1.25 11.73
C GLU A 136 11.64 0.13 11.09
N SER A 137 12.17 0.20 9.85
CA SER A 137 12.37 1.49 9.17
C SER A 137 11.08 2.31 9.07
N TRP A 138 9.94 1.65 8.78
CA TRP A 138 8.64 2.32 8.70
C TRP A 138 8.12 2.77 10.08
N GLU A 139 8.31 1.99 11.14
CA GLU A 139 7.93 2.36 12.50
C GLU A 139 8.73 3.58 12.98
N GLN A 140 10.01 3.68 12.60
CA GLN A 140 10.81 4.87 12.84
C GLN A 140 10.23 6.09 12.11
N ASP A 141 9.78 5.96 10.86
CA ASP A 141 9.15 7.07 10.14
C ASP A 141 7.86 7.58 10.81
N ILE A 142 7.10 6.69 11.45
CA ILE A 142 5.91 7.06 12.25
C ILE A 142 6.34 7.92 13.43
N LEU A 143 7.37 7.47 14.16
CA LEU A 143 7.95 8.20 15.28
C LEU A 143 8.55 9.56 14.86
N ASP A 144 9.00 9.70 13.61
CA ASP A 144 9.57 10.95 13.06
C ASP A 144 8.55 12.08 12.88
N SER A 145 7.26 11.74 12.79
CA SER A 145 6.19 12.72 12.61
C SER A 145 5.68 13.34 13.93
N ALA A 146 6.06 12.77 15.07
CA ALA A 146 5.71 13.23 16.40
C ALA A 146 6.80 14.15 16.99
N GLN A 147 6.63 15.47 16.86
CA GLN A 147 7.53 16.43 17.51
C GLN A 147 7.27 16.47 19.02
N VAL A 148 8.22 16.01 19.83
CA VAL A 148 8.20 16.19 21.29
C VAL A 148 8.85 17.51 21.66
N ASP A 149 8.12 18.39 22.34
CA ASP A 149 8.68 19.54 23.03
C ASP A 149 9.12 19.10 24.44
N ALA A 150 10.39 19.25 24.76
CA ALA A 150 10.91 18.99 26.10
C ALA A 150 10.48 20.05 27.15
N SER A 151 9.57 20.97 26.82
CA SER A 151 9.09 22.03 27.71
C SER A 151 8.11 21.56 28.80
N ARG A 152 8.52 20.70 29.72
CA ARG A 152 7.92 20.68 31.07
C ARG A 152 8.98 20.56 32.16
N THR A 153 9.71 21.65 32.32
CA THR A 153 10.43 21.97 33.56
C THR A 153 9.80 23.21 34.18
N ILE A 154 8.68 23.07 34.90
CA ILE A 154 8.33 24.07 35.92
C ILE A 154 8.00 23.34 37.22
N TYR A 155 8.88 23.54 38.19
CA TYR A 155 8.58 23.38 39.60
C TYR A 155 7.47 24.37 39.96
N GLU A 156 6.22 23.94 40.00
CA GLU A 156 5.18 24.66 40.73
C GLU A 156 4.92 23.97 42.05
N ASN A 157 5.74 24.31 43.06
CA ASN A 157 5.21 24.73 44.35
C ASN A 157 6.28 25.38 45.21
N GLY A 158 5.94 26.56 45.72
CA GLY A 158 6.41 27.20 46.93
C GLY A 158 7.79 26.86 47.48
N SER A 159 8.69 27.84 47.35
CA SER A 159 9.67 28.21 48.38
C SER A 159 10.77 27.23 48.78
N ASP A 160 11.14 26.22 47.98
CA ASP A 160 12.41 25.52 48.24
C ASP A 160 13.28 25.19 47.03
N LEU A 161 14.57 25.30 47.29
CA LEU A 161 15.70 25.42 46.39
C LEU A 161 15.88 24.24 45.41
N ARG A 162 15.73 24.53 44.10
CA ARG A 162 16.80 24.56 43.07
C ARG A 162 16.25 24.22 41.68
N SER A 163 16.30 25.21 40.79
CA SER A 163 16.38 25.00 39.34
C SER A 163 17.63 24.17 39.06
N LEU A 164 17.45 22.92 38.67
CA LEU A 164 18.48 22.23 37.93
C LEU A 164 18.28 22.50 36.47
N ASP A 165 19.39 22.80 35.80
CA ASP A 165 19.43 22.89 34.36
C ASP A 165 19.14 21.49 33.80
N GLY A 166 17.93 21.31 33.25
CA GLY A 166 17.53 20.09 32.55
C GLY A 166 18.28 19.86 31.24
N GLY A 167 19.15 20.79 30.86
CA GLY A 167 19.75 20.89 29.53
C GLY A 167 18.82 21.64 28.58
N GLN A 168 19.26 21.76 27.32
CA GLN A 168 18.43 22.36 26.27
C GLN A 168 17.27 21.45 25.90
N ASN A 169 16.23 22.04 25.30
CA ASN A 169 15.15 21.26 24.73
C ASN A 169 15.69 20.33 23.64
N THR A 170 15.29 19.07 23.72
CA THR A 170 15.71 18.02 22.80
C THR A 170 14.50 17.44 22.08
N LEU A 171 14.68 17.12 20.80
CA LEU A 171 13.69 16.44 19.98
C LEU A 171 13.99 14.94 20.03
N ASP A 172 13.27 14.22 20.88
CA ASP A 172 13.48 12.78 21.09
C ASP A 172 12.20 12.00 20.76
N LYS A 173 12.36 10.97 19.93
CA LYS A 173 11.29 10.10 19.42
C LYS A 173 10.97 8.94 20.36
N VAL A 174 12.04 8.44 20.98
CA VAL A 174 12.01 7.47 22.07
C VAL A 174 12.71 8.13 23.25
N PHE A 175 12.05 8.16 24.40
CA PHE A 175 12.50 8.92 25.57
C PHE A 175 12.15 8.20 26.87
N LEU A 176 12.54 8.79 28.00
CA LEU A 176 12.05 8.41 29.33
C LEU A 176 11.08 9.49 29.81
N PHE A 177 9.98 9.10 30.47
CA PHE A 177 9.05 10.06 31.05
C PHE A 177 9.78 11.04 31.99
N SER A 178 9.35 12.30 32.00
CA SER A 178 9.75 13.28 33.02
C SER A 178 8.88 13.14 34.27
N LEU A 179 9.35 13.73 35.37
CA LEU A 179 8.58 13.88 36.61
C LEU A 179 7.20 14.51 36.36
N ALA A 180 7.14 15.55 35.52
CA ALA A 180 5.91 16.27 35.24
C ALA A 180 4.89 15.45 34.45
N GLU A 181 5.36 14.52 33.62
CA GLU A 181 4.51 13.65 32.80
C GLU A 181 4.08 12.40 33.58
N ILE A 182 4.91 11.88 34.48
CA ILE A 182 4.63 10.63 35.20
C ILE A 182 3.82 10.81 36.50
N LYS A 183 3.80 12.04 37.07
CA LYS A 183 3.12 12.31 38.35
C LYS A 183 1.62 11.99 38.32
N ASP A 184 0.98 12.24 37.17
CA ASP A 184 -0.47 12.08 36.98
C ASP A 184 -0.82 10.68 36.45
N VAL A 185 0.17 9.83 36.15
CA VAL A 185 -0.02 8.45 35.71
C VAL A 185 -0.35 7.55 36.92
N PRO A 186 -1.44 6.75 36.87
CA PRO A 186 -1.82 5.82 37.92
C PRO A 186 -0.71 4.85 38.36
N ASP A 187 -0.66 4.52 39.64
CA ASP A 187 0.36 3.63 40.24
C ASP A 187 0.50 2.28 39.53
N TYR A 188 -0.61 1.70 39.06
CA TYR A 188 -0.61 0.41 38.38
C TYR A 188 0.11 0.47 37.02
N MET A 189 0.09 1.63 36.35
CA MET A 189 0.87 1.87 35.14
C MET A 189 2.30 2.26 35.46
N ARG A 190 2.59 2.84 36.64
CA ARG A 190 3.96 3.18 37.06
C ARG A 190 4.79 1.97 37.52
N LYS A 191 4.15 0.97 38.12
CA LYS A 191 4.78 -0.32 38.42
C LYS A 191 5.07 -1.08 37.13
N ALA A 192 6.27 -1.63 37.01
CA ALA A 192 6.68 -2.42 35.85
C ALA A 192 7.52 -3.62 36.29
N SER A 193 7.21 -4.78 35.72
CA SER A 193 8.04 -5.97 35.84
C SER A 193 9.20 -5.91 34.84
N PRO A 194 10.40 -6.37 35.19
CA PRO A 194 11.47 -6.54 34.22
C PRO A 194 11.23 -7.77 33.36
N THR A 195 11.68 -7.69 32.11
CA THR A 195 11.76 -8.85 31.22
C THR A 195 12.92 -9.77 31.67
N PRO A 196 12.88 -11.07 31.36
CA PRO A 196 14.02 -11.97 31.54
C PRO A 196 15.32 -11.40 30.96
N TYR A 197 15.27 -10.83 29.76
CA TYR A 197 16.40 -10.19 29.13
C TYR A 197 16.93 -8.99 29.95
N ALA A 198 16.06 -8.10 30.46
CA ALA A 198 16.49 -6.98 31.30
C ALA A 198 17.19 -7.45 32.58
N MET A 199 16.73 -8.55 33.19
CA MET A 199 17.38 -9.14 34.36
C MET A 199 18.76 -9.71 34.01
N ASP A 200 18.93 -10.33 32.84
CA ASP A 200 20.22 -10.81 32.35
C ASP A 200 21.20 -9.64 32.06
N GLN A 201 20.68 -8.51 31.58
CA GLN A 201 21.46 -7.27 31.41
C GLN A 201 21.81 -6.59 32.75
N GLY A 202 21.15 -6.98 33.86
CA GLY A 202 21.50 -6.54 35.21
C GLY A 202 20.44 -5.70 35.94
N ALA A 203 19.20 -5.63 35.43
CA ALA A 203 18.10 -4.97 36.11
C ALA A 203 17.80 -5.65 37.46
N GLU A 204 17.66 -4.83 38.51
CA GLU A 204 17.24 -5.32 39.82
C GLU A 204 15.72 -5.52 39.86
N ALA A 205 15.30 -6.64 40.43
CA ALA A 205 13.90 -6.99 40.58
C ALA A 205 13.59 -7.42 42.01
N ALA A 206 12.51 -6.92 42.58
CA ALA A 206 11.97 -7.41 43.85
C ALA A 206 10.44 -7.33 43.83
N ASP A 207 9.77 -8.30 44.44
CA ASP A 207 8.31 -8.46 44.42
C ASP A 207 7.71 -8.42 43.00
N GLY A 208 8.47 -8.89 42.01
CA GLY A 208 8.07 -8.91 40.60
C GLY A 208 8.08 -7.55 39.90
N CYS A 209 8.63 -6.51 40.53
CA CYS A 209 8.78 -5.16 39.94
C CYS A 209 10.27 -4.77 39.87
N ALA A 210 10.61 -3.86 38.98
CA ALA A 210 11.94 -3.26 38.86
C ALA A 210 11.84 -1.72 38.98
N PRO A 211 12.83 -1.07 39.59
CA PRO A 211 12.93 0.38 39.54
C PRO A 211 13.37 0.82 38.13
N TRP A 212 12.98 2.01 37.69
CA TRP A 212 13.28 2.49 36.33
C TRP A 212 13.46 4.00 36.25
N TRP A 213 14.32 4.45 35.32
CA TRP A 213 14.76 5.84 35.21
C TRP A 213 13.69 6.79 34.64
N LEU A 214 13.68 8.03 35.14
CA LEU A 214 13.03 9.19 34.51
C LEU A 214 14.08 10.08 33.84
N ARG A 215 13.67 10.89 32.85
CA ARG A 215 14.60 11.87 32.23
C ARG A 215 14.88 13.07 33.13
N SER A 216 14.02 13.33 34.13
CA SER A 216 14.17 14.47 35.03
C SER A 216 15.42 14.34 35.91
N PRO A 217 16.29 15.36 35.93
CA PRO A 217 17.45 15.34 36.81
C PRO A 217 17.05 15.66 38.25
N ARG A 218 17.23 14.69 39.16
CA ARG A 218 17.82 14.81 40.53
C ARG A 218 17.12 14.07 41.67
N ASN A 219 17.93 13.16 42.20
CA ASN A 219 18.04 12.86 43.63
C ASN A 219 19.52 13.07 44.08
N PRO A 220 19.84 13.70 45.22
CA PRO A 220 21.20 13.62 45.79
C PRO A 220 21.63 12.16 45.97
N GLY A 221 22.67 11.72 45.25
CA GLY A 221 23.13 10.33 45.24
C GLY A 221 22.75 9.52 43.99
N SER A 222 21.89 10.06 43.11
CA SER A 222 21.46 9.44 41.85
C SER A 222 21.78 10.30 40.63
N GLN A 223 21.97 9.66 39.48
CA GLN A 223 22.15 10.34 38.20
C GLN A 223 20.86 10.99 37.68
N ALA A 224 19.69 10.44 38.04
CA ALA A 224 18.37 10.95 37.66
C ALA A 224 17.26 10.57 38.66
N ASP A 225 16.07 11.15 38.51
CA ASP A 225 14.86 10.69 39.19
C ASP A 225 14.47 9.29 38.69
N TYR A 226 13.76 8.53 39.50
CA TYR A 226 13.32 7.18 39.14
C TYR A 226 12.00 6.81 39.80
N VAL A 227 11.38 5.75 39.32
CA VAL A 227 10.23 5.12 39.97
C VAL A 227 10.69 3.88 40.69
N ASP A 228 10.29 3.72 41.96
CA ASP A 228 10.67 2.58 42.78
C ASP A 228 9.82 1.32 42.51
N LEU A 229 10.15 0.23 43.20
CA LEU A 229 9.46 -1.06 43.12
C LEU A 229 7.94 -0.98 43.43
N LYS A 230 7.50 0.07 44.13
CA LYS A 230 6.10 0.29 44.53
C LYS A 230 5.39 1.25 43.58
N GLY A 231 6.02 1.71 42.50
CA GLY A 231 5.45 2.71 41.59
C GLY A 231 5.50 4.13 42.16
N THR A 232 6.24 4.35 43.25
CA THR A 232 6.45 5.67 43.86
C THR A 232 7.50 6.42 43.06
N VAL A 233 7.19 7.67 42.70
CA VAL A 233 8.16 8.55 42.06
C VAL A 233 9.13 9.09 43.11
N ILE A 234 10.42 8.82 42.94
CA ILE A 234 11.49 9.27 43.82
C ILE A 234 12.17 10.48 43.18
N CYS A 235 11.93 11.65 43.77
CA CYS A 235 12.51 12.95 43.36
C CYS A 235 12.82 13.79 44.60
N GLY A 236 14.01 14.40 44.70
CA GLY A 236 14.36 15.44 45.69
C GLY A 236 14.32 15.13 47.22
N ASP A 237 15.40 15.53 47.91
CA ASP A 237 15.64 15.70 49.39
C ASP A 237 15.33 14.57 50.40
N THR A 238 14.73 13.45 50.04
CA THR A 238 14.62 12.35 51.01
C THR A 238 15.96 11.64 51.15
N SER A 239 16.80 12.12 52.08
CA SER A 239 17.97 11.48 52.72
C SER A 239 18.92 10.69 51.82
N LEU A 240 20.20 11.05 51.83
CA LEU A 240 21.39 10.40 51.22
C LEU A 240 21.41 8.85 51.33
N ASP A 241 20.53 8.15 50.64
CA ASP A 241 20.66 6.72 50.42
C ASP A 241 21.65 6.57 49.27
N ASN A 242 22.90 6.31 49.63
CA ASN A 242 24.03 6.10 48.71
C ASN A 242 23.87 4.83 47.85
N ASN A 243 22.72 4.16 47.91
CA ASN A 243 22.44 2.90 47.25
C ASN A 243 21.26 3.06 46.29
N VAL A 244 21.49 3.83 45.23
CA VAL A 244 20.56 3.93 44.11
C VAL A 244 20.40 2.56 43.49
N PRO A 245 19.17 2.04 43.35
CA PRO A 245 18.97 0.72 42.81
C PRO A 245 19.41 0.69 41.34
N LYS A 246 19.69 -0.51 40.82
CA LYS A 246 19.96 -0.70 39.40
C LYS A 246 18.66 -0.53 38.60
N CYS A 247 18.33 0.72 38.34
CA CYS A 247 17.17 1.10 37.54
C CYS A 247 17.32 0.58 36.10
N GLY A 248 16.28 -0.08 35.60
CA GLY A 248 16.20 -0.47 34.21
C GLY A 248 15.59 0.61 33.32
N ILE A 249 15.47 0.28 32.04
CA ILE A 249 14.99 1.16 30.99
C ILE A 249 13.56 0.84 30.64
N ARG A 250 12.71 1.85 30.81
CA ARG A 250 11.31 1.82 30.44
C ARG A 250 11.05 2.88 29.39
N PRO A 251 11.22 2.55 28.10
CA PRO A 251 11.07 3.52 27.03
C PRO A 251 9.63 4.01 26.94
N ALA A 252 9.51 5.24 26.47
CA ALA A 252 8.29 5.93 26.13
C ALA A 252 8.39 6.45 24.70
N ILE A 253 7.24 6.52 24.03
CA ILE A 253 7.12 6.99 22.66
C ILE A 253 5.88 7.88 22.50
N GLU A 254 5.96 8.76 21.50
CA GLU A 254 4.84 9.57 21.05
C GLU A 254 4.51 9.17 19.62
N ILE A 255 3.25 8.84 19.35
CA ILE A 255 2.79 8.40 18.02
C ILE A 255 1.61 9.29 17.60
N PRO A 256 1.54 9.76 16.34
CA PRO A 256 0.33 10.43 15.86
C PRO A 256 -0.86 9.49 15.90
N VAL A 257 -1.98 9.97 16.46
CA VAL A 257 -3.27 9.33 16.25
C VAL A 257 -3.77 9.84 14.91
N ALA A 258 -3.48 9.11 13.82
CA ALA A 258 -3.85 9.57 12.48
C ALA A 258 -5.33 9.99 12.45
N ALA A 259 -5.58 11.19 11.94
CA ALA A 259 -6.93 11.63 11.62
C ALA A 259 -7.61 10.51 10.82
N ASN A 260 -8.77 10.05 11.31
CA ASN A 260 -9.61 9.01 10.72
C ASN A 260 -9.42 8.91 9.20
N ASN A 261 -8.85 7.81 8.69
CA ASN A 261 -8.54 7.66 7.25
C ASN A 261 -9.74 7.89 6.34
N TYR A 262 -10.94 7.68 6.86
CA TYR A 262 -12.17 8.03 6.18
C TYR A 262 -12.36 9.55 6.02
N ASP A 263 -12.01 10.33 7.04
CA ASP A 263 -12.06 11.80 6.99
C ASP A 263 -10.94 12.36 6.11
N LEU A 264 -9.73 11.76 6.12
CA LEU A 264 -8.67 12.07 5.15
C LEU A 264 -9.07 11.72 3.71
N ALA A 265 -9.68 10.55 3.49
CA ALA A 265 -10.19 10.15 2.18
C ALA A 265 -11.27 11.12 1.70
N LYS A 266 -12.14 11.59 2.59
CA LYS A 266 -13.14 12.62 2.30
C LYS A 266 -12.52 13.97 2.00
N GLU A 267 -11.49 14.37 2.73
CA GLU A 267 -10.78 15.62 2.47
C GLU A 267 -10.09 15.57 1.11
N ALA A 268 -9.35 14.50 0.81
CA ALA A 268 -8.74 14.25 -0.50
C ALA A 268 -9.80 14.27 -1.62
N PHE A 269 -10.95 13.62 -1.38
CA PHE A 269 -12.09 13.66 -2.29
C PHE A 269 -12.59 15.10 -2.51
N ASN A 270 -12.82 15.87 -1.45
CA ASN A 270 -13.31 17.25 -1.57
C ASN A 270 -12.29 18.18 -2.24
N ASN A 271 -10.99 17.90 -2.10
CA ASN A 271 -9.90 18.62 -2.73
C ASN A 271 -9.59 18.15 -4.17
N GLU A 272 -10.41 17.26 -4.72
CA GLU A 272 -10.23 16.63 -6.03
C GLU A 272 -8.94 15.80 -6.22
N ASP A 273 -8.29 15.40 -5.13
CA ASP A 273 -7.21 14.42 -5.15
C ASP A 273 -7.80 13.01 -5.18
N TRP A 274 -8.36 12.67 -6.34
CA TRP A 274 -9.06 11.40 -6.55
C TRP A 274 -8.13 10.18 -6.46
N THR A 275 -6.82 10.36 -6.68
CA THR A 275 -5.83 9.29 -6.56
C THR A 275 -5.68 8.88 -5.10
N VAL A 276 -5.44 9.85 -4.22
CA VAL A 276 -5.33 9.61 -2.78
C VAL A 276 -6.68 9.13 -2.21
N ALA A 277 -7.78 9.77 -2.61
CA ALA A 277 -9.12 9.36 -2.18
C ALA A 277 -9.44 7.91 -2.58
N PHE A 278 -9.15 7.51 -3.82
CA PHE A 278 -9.37 6.15 -4.30
C PHE A 278 -8.53 5.12 -3.53
N ALA A 279 -7.24 5.39 -3.33
CA ALA A 279 -6.35 4.51 -2.60
C ALA A 279 -6.82 4.29 -1.15
N LEU A 280 -7.21 5.37 -0.46
CA LEU A 280 -7.70 5.29 0.92
C LEU A 280 -9.06 4.57 1.00
N PHE A 281 -10.05 5.00 0.21
CA PHE A 281 -11.39 4.39 0.25
C PHE A 281 -11.40 2.92 -0.15
N SER A 282 -10.55 2.49 -1.09
CA SER A 282 -10.48 1.08 -1.52
C SER A 282 -10.00 0.16 -0.40
N ARG A 283 -9.11 0.65 0.47
CA ARG A 283 -8.58 -0.10 1.63
C ARG A 283 -9.53 -0.14 2.80
N LEU A 284 -10.35 0.90 2.98
CA LEU A 284 -11.37 0.95 4.04
C LEU A 284 -12.51 -0.06 3.82
N GLY A 285 -12.65 -0.60 2.60
CA GLY A 285 -13.61 -1.66 2.29
C GLY A 285 -15.06 -1.27 2.65
N ASP A 286 -15.69 -2.06 3.52
CA ASP A 286 -17.09 -1.90 3.92
C ASP A 286 -17.33 -0.88 5.04
N GLN A 287 -16.30 -0.13 5.44
CA GLN A 287 -16.48 0.93 6.42
C GLN A 287 -17.30 2.08 5.81
N LYS A 288 -18.45 2.40 6.41
CA LYS A 288 -19.33 3.51 5.99
C LYS A 288 -19.71 3.38 4.49
N ASP A 289 -19.50 4.42 3.70
CA ASP A 289 -19.72 4.44 2.24
C ASP A 289 -18.41 4.33 1.44
N SER A 290 -17.32 3.86 2.07
CA SER A 290 -15.97 3.88 1.46
C SER A 290 -15.92 3.15 0.13
N ARG A 291 -16.48 1.95 0.02
CA ARG A 291 -16.59 1.21 -1.25
C ARG A 291 -17.24 2.05 -2.38
N SER A 292 -18.33 2.76 -2.09
CA SER A 292 -18.99 3.65 -3.07
C SER A 292 -18.13 4.88 -3.39
N MET A 293 -17.43 5.42 -2.40
CA MET A 293 -16.56 6.58 -2.58
C MET A 293 -15.27 6.23 -3.34
N ALA A 294 -14.74 5.01 -3.18
CA ALA A 294 -13.68 4.47 -4.02
C ALA A 294 -14.13 4.43 -5.49
N HIS A 295 -15.33 3.89 -5.75
CA HIS A 295 -15.88 3.84 -7.12
C HIS A 295 -15.99 5.23 -7.74
N LYS A 296 -16.58 6.19 -7.02
CA LYS A 296 -16.70 7.58 -7.50
C LYS A 296 -15.34 8.23 -7.75
N SER A 297 -14.37 8.00 -6.87
CA SER A 297 -13.01 8.54 -7.02
C SER A 297 -12.34 7.99 -8.27
N PHE A 298 -12.44 6.68 -8.49
CA PHE A 298 -11.87 6.05 -9.69
C PHE A 298 -12.59 6.47 -10.96
N GLU A 299 -13.92 6.58 -10.96
CA GLU A 299 -14.67 7.13 -12.09
C GLU A 299 -14.21 8.56 -12.43
N ASN A 300 -13.96 9.41 -11.42
CA ASN A 300 -13.44 10.76 -11.63
C ASN A 300 -12.04 10.74 -12.26
N LEU A 301 -11.16 9.81 -11.85
CA LEU A 301 -9.85 9.61 -12.48
C LEU A 301 -10.00 9.19 -13.94
N LEU A 302 -10.81 8.16 -14.22
CA LEU A 302 -11.05 7.68 -15.58
C LEU A 302 -11.70 8.74 -16.47
N ASN A 303 -12.55 9.61 -15.92
CA ASN A 303 -13.17 10.71 -16.65
C ASN A 303 -12.15 11.76 -17.08
N LYS A 304 -11.15 12.07 -16.24
CA LYS A 304 -10.05 12.99 -16.56
C LYS A 304 -9.00 12.37 -17.49
N ALA A 305 -8.82 11.05 -17.45
CA ALA A 305 -7.83 10.35 -18.28
C ALA A 305 -8.21 10.26 -19.78
N GLU A 306 -7.19 10.18 -20.63
CA GLU A 306 -7.25 9.97 -22.08
C GLU A 306 -6.70 8.60 -22.48
N THR A 307 -7.07 8.14 -23.68
CA THR A 307 -6.50 6.90 -24.24
C THR A 307 -4.99 7.04 -24.41
N GLY A 308 -4.25 6.07 -23.87
CA GLY A 308 -2.79 6.03 -23.85
C GLY A 308 -2.18 6.35 -22.48
N ASP A 309 -2.98 6.88 -21.56
CA ASP A 309 -2.56 7.17 -20.19
C ASP A 309 -2.20 5.91 -19.42
N ILE A 310 -1.39 6.06 -18.39
CA ILE A 310 -1.09 5.00 -17.42
C ILE A 310 -1.87 5.29 -16.14
N VAL A 311 -2.62 4.29 -15.68
CA VAL A 311 -3.34 4.33 -14.40
C VAL A 311 -2.88 3.19 -13.49
N TYR A 312 -2.98 3.39 -12.18
CA TYR A 312 -2.65 2.40 -11.16
C TYR A 312 -3.94 1.76 -10.64
N PHE A 313 -3.99 0.44 -10.61
CA PHE A 313 -5.18 -0.31 -10.17
C PHE A 313 -4.81 -1.74 -9.75
N GLY A 314 -5.08 -2.10 -8.50
CA GLY A 314 -4.58 -3.34 -7.91
C GLY A 314 -3.07 -3.35 -7.62
N SER A 315 -2.62 -4.39 -6.92
CA SER A 315 -1.22 -4.63 -6.61
C SER A 315 -0.82 -6.08 -6.81
N PHE A 316 0.41 -6.32 -7.24
CA PHE A 316 0.96 -7.66 -7.49
C PHE A 316 2.45 -7.63 -7.21
N GLU A 317 3.03 -8.77 -6.83
CA GLU A 317 4.49 -8.85 -6.71
C GLU A 317 5.10 -8.96 -8.11
N GLN A 318 5.90 -7.97 -8.48
CA GLN A 318 6.50 -7.85 -9.79
C GLN A 318 8.04 -7.82 -9.80
N ASP A 319 8.73 -7.63 -8.67
CA ASP A 319 10.20 -7.54 -8.61
C ASP A 319 10.92 -8.79 -8.07
N ASN A 320 10.19 -9.80 -7.60
CA ASN A 320 10.66 -10.99 -6.89
C ASN A 320 11.31 -10.73 -5.52
N ASP A 321 11.07 -9.56 -4.93
CA ASP A 321 11.42 -9.24 -3.55
C ASP A 321 10.18 -9.21 -2.64
N ALA A 322 9.73 -10.40 -2.26
CA ALA A 322 8.57 -10.54 -1.36
C ALA A 322 8.73 -9.85 0.02
N SER A 323 9.92 -9.38 0.38
CA SER A 323 10.14 -8.64 1.64
C SER A 323 9.60 -7.22 1.61
N ASN A 324 9.39 -6.63 0.43
CA ASN A 324 8.94 -5.25 0.27
C ASN A 324 7.43 -5.12 0.00
N GLY A 325 6.71 -6.24 -0.06
CA GLY A 325 5.27 -6.30 -0.28
C GLY A 325 4.88 -6.55 -1.73
N LYS A 326 3.78 -5.95 -2.17
CA LYS A 326 3.30 -6.02 -3.57
C LYS A 326 3.35 -4.64 -4.18
N GLU A 327 3.77 -4.54 -5.44
CA GLU A 327 3.83 -3.28 -6.18
C GLU A 327 2.47 -2.94 -6.80
N ALA A 328 2.23 -1.65 -7.05
CA ALA A 328 1.05 -1.21 -7.78
C ALA A 328 1.14 -1.61 -9.26
N ILE A 329 0.07 -2.18 -9.79
CA ILE A 329 0.03 -2.59 -11.20
C ILE A 329 -0.22 -1.35 -12.07
N GLU A 330 0.67 -1.13 -13.05
CA GLU A 330 0.51 -0.11 -14.09
C GLU A 330 -0.34 -0.63 -15.26
N TRP A 331 -1.31 0.17 -15.70
CA TRP A 331 -2.21 -0.18 -16.81
C TRP A 331 -2.26 0.90 -17.87
N TYR A 332 -2.07 0.52 -19.14
CA TYR A 332 -2.48 1.33 -20.27
C TYR A 332 -3.99 1.47 -20.32
N LEU A 333 -4.47 2.71 -20.39
CA LEU A 333 -5.88 3.05 -20.50
C LEU A 333 -6.31 3.16 -21.96
N LEU A 334 -7.33 2.39 -22.34
CA LEU A 334 -8.05 2.54 -23.61
C LEU A 334 -9.48 2.99 -23.33
N LYS A 335 -9.80 4.24 -23.68
CA LYS A 335 -11.10 4.83 -23.44
C LYS A 335 -12.04 4.60 -24.61
N PHE A 336 -13.18 3.98 -24.34
CA PHE A 336 -14.30 3.86 -25.26
C PHE A 336 -15.47 4.71 -24.77
N LYS A 337 -16.54 4.77 -25.55
CA LYS A 337 -17.71 5.59 -25.24
C LYS A 337 -18.36 5.20 -23.91
N ASP A 338 -18.55 3.90 -23.70
CA ASP A 338 -19.34 3.37 -22.58
C ASP A 338 -18.49 2.60 -21.56
N TYR A 339 -17.23 2.30 -21.87
CA TYR A 339 -16.32 1.54 -21.00
C TYR A 339 -14.86 1.96 -21.19
N VAL A 340 -14.02 1.55 -20.26
CA VAL A 340 -12.57 1.62 -20.34
C VAL A 340 -12.04 0.19 -20.34
N GLN A 341 -11.05 -0.08 -21.20
CA GLN A 341 -10.24 -1.27 -21.13
C GLN A 341 -8.86 -0.90 -20.56
N LEU A 342 -8.45 -1.59 -19.52
CA LEU A 342 -7.11 -1.48 -18.94
C LEU A 342 -6.29 -2.68 -19.39
N ILE A 343 -5.05 -2.43 -19.82
CA ILE A 343 -4.10 -3.47 -20.22
C ILE A 343 -2.81 -3.26 -19.45
N SER A 344 -2.38 -4.27 -18.71
CA SER A 344 -1.12 -4.19 -17.96
C SER A 344 0.03 -3.71 -18.85
N VAL A 345 0.81 -2.76 -18.33
CA VAL A 345 1.99 -2.23 -19.02
C VAL A 345 3.01 -3.34 -19.21
N TYR A 346 3.25 -4.11 -18.15
CA TYR A 346 4.24 -5.17 -18.07
C TYR A 346 3.60 -6.57 -18.10
N GLY A 347 4.44 -7.57 -18.38
CA GLY A 347 4.11 -8.96 -18.08
C GLY A 347 4.30 -9.18 -16.58
N LEU A 348 3.24 -9.56 -15.88
CA LEU A 348 3.25 -9.62 -14.40
C LEU A 348 3.96 -10.86 -13.88
N GLU A 349 3.73 -12.01 -14.51
CA GLU A 349 4.32 -13.29 -14.11
C GLU A 349 4.51 -14.17 -15.35
N ALA A 350 5.52 -15.05 -15.34
CA ALA A 350 5.68 -16.09 -16.35
C ALA A 350 4.89 -17.34 -15.94
N ARG A 351 3.92 -17.76 -16.76
CA ARG A 351 3.06 -18.90 -16.45
C ARG A 351 2.67 -19.68 -17.72
N PRO A 352 2.60 -21.02 -17.68
CA PRO A 352 2.10 -21.79 -18.80
C PRO A 352 0.62 -21.48 -19.07
N TYR A 353 0.21 -21.61 -20.34
CA TYR A 353 -1.18 -21.39 -20.73
C TYR A 353 -2.11 -22.42 -20.09
N SER A 354 -1.66 -23.67 -20.00
CA SER A 354 -2.37 -24.77 -19.36
C SER A 354 -1.41 -25.67 -18.58
N ALA A 355 -1.85 -26.20 -17.44
CA ALA A 355 -1.07 -27.14 -16.62
C ALA A 355 -1.00 -28.55 -17.21
N SER A 356 -1.90 -28.92 -18.14
CA SER A 356 -1.91 -30.20 -18.85
C SER A 356 -2.06 -30.01 -20.36
N GLU A 357 -1.70 -31.04 -21.12
CA GLU A 357 -1.80 -31.08 -22.60
C GLU A 357 -3.21 -31.37 -23.15
N ASP A 358 -4.24 -31.35 -22.29
CA ASP A 358 -5.64 -31.50 -22.72
C ASP A 358 -6.03 -30.39 -23.71
N THR A 359 -7.21 -30.48 -24.33
CA THR A 359 -7.66 -29.51 -25.35
C THR A 359 -7.61 -28.08 -24.80
N GLY A 360 -6.49 -27.38 -25.02
CA GLY A 360 -6.08 -26.15 -24.33
C GLY A 360 -6.78 -24.92 -24.86
N THR A 361 -8.11 -24.95 -24.83
CA THR A 361 -8.96 -23.81 -25.16
C THR A 361 -8.90 -22.76 -24.06
N TRP A 362 -9.20 -21.51 -24.37
CA TRP A 362 -9.30 -20.46 -23.34
C TRP A 362 -10.33 -20.85 -22.28
N GLU A 363 -11.47 -21.41 -22.70
CA GLU A 363 -12.55 -21.87 -21.83
C GLU A 363 -12.09 -22.82 -20.72
N SER A 364 -11.20 -23.76 -21.04
CA SER A 364 -10.81 -24.87 -20.16
C SER A 364 -9.42 -24.73 -19.55
N CYS A 365 -8.62 -23.74 -19.98
CA CYS A 365 -7.23 -23.64 -19.54
C CYS A 365 -7.08 -23.21 -18.08
N SER A 366 -6.01 -23.69 -17.45
CA SER A 366 -5.71 -23.34 -16.06
C SER A 366 -5.34 -21.87 -15.88
N LEU A 367 -4.79 -21.22 -16.91
CA LEU A 367 -4.44 -19.79 -16.85
C LEU A 367 -5.69 -18.91 -16.68
N ARG A 368 -6.77 -19.19 -17.41
CA ARG A 368 -8.06 -18.48 -17.24
C ARG A 368 -8.60 -18.65 -15.82
N LYS A 369 -8.53 -19.88 -15.29
CA LYS A 369 -8.99 -20.20 -13.91
C LYS A 369 -8.18 -19.45 -12.85
N TYR A 370 -6.87 -19.37 -13.03
CA TYR A 370 -5.98 -18.58 -12.16
C TYR A 370 -6.33 -17.09 -12.22
N LEU A 371 -6.45 -16.52 -13.43
CA LEU A 371 -6.74 -15.10 -13.64
C LEU A 371 -8.08 -14.65 -13.03
N ASN A 372 -9.12 -15.48 -13.15
CA ASN A 372 -10.46 -15.18 -12.62
C ASN A 372 -10.70 -15.71 -11.20
N GLY A 373 -9.68 -16.26 -10.55
CA GLY A 373 -9.73 -16.76 -9.19
C GLY A 373 -8.64 -16.10 -8.37
N GLU A 374 -7.56 -16.85 -8.13
CA GLU A 374 -6.44 -16.47 -7.26
C GLU A 374 -5.87 -15.07 -7.59
N PHE A 375 -5.58 -14.78 -8.85
CA PHE A 375 -5.07 -13.47 -9.26
C PHE A 375 -6.09 -12.36 -8.96
N LEU A 376 -7.36 -12.55 -9.33
CA LEU A 376 -8.40 -11.56 -9.08
C LEU A 376 -8.58 -11.26 -7.58
N THR A 377 -8.56 -12.29 -6.73
CA THR A 377 -8.80 -12.13 -5.30
C THR A 377 -7.57 -11.67 -4.52
N SER A 378 -6.37 -11.96 -5.01
CA SER A 378 -5.12 -11.59 -4.33
C SER A 378 -4.54 -10.26 -4.81
N SER A 379 -4.86 -9.83 -6.04
CA SER A 379 -4.29 -8.61 -6.63
C SER A 379 -5.19 -7.38 -6.52
N PHE A 380 -6.46 -7.55 -6.17
CA PHE A 380 -7.44 -6.45 -6.10
C PHE A 380 -8.20 -6.50 -4.78
N THR A 381 -8.38 -5.34 -4.17
CA THR A 381 -9.28 -5.14 -3.01
C THR A 381 -10.74 -5.43 -3.40
N LEU A 382 -11.62 -5.62 -2.42
CA LEU A 382 -13.05 -5.83 -2.69
C LEU A 382 -13.67 -4.65 -3.47
N ALA A 383 -13.29 -3.41 -3.15
CA ALA A 383 -13.76 -2.23 -3.87
C ALA A 383 -13.30 -2.21 -5.33
N GLU A 384 -12.06 -2.62 -5.60
CA GLU A 384 -11.53 -2.77 -6.96
C GLU A 384 -12.19 -3.92 -7.71
N GLN A 385 -12.40 -5.07 -7.06
CA GLN A 385 -13.09 -6.23 -7.67
C GLN A 385 -14.51 -5.90 -8.12
N ASP A 386 -15.20 -5.01 -7.40
CA ASP A 386 -16.54 -4.52 -7.77
C ASP A 386 -16.52 -3.63 -9.03
N LEU A 387 -15.43 -2.89 -9.27
CA LEU A 387 -15.25 -2.09 -10.49
C LEU A 387 -14.94 -2.96 -11.71
N ILE A 388 -14.26 -4.09 -11.51
CA ILE A 388 -13.92 -5.02 -12.60
C ILE A 388 -15.20 -5.70 -13.10
N SER A 389 -15.55 -5.38 -14.34
CA SER A 389 -16.78 -5.84 -14.98
C SER A 389 -16.64 -7.28 -15.49
N SER A 390 -17.72 -8.05 -15.45
CA SER A 390 -17.80 -9.38 -16.07
C SER A 390 -18.27 -9.28 -17.52
N TRP A 391 -17.57 -9.92 -18.45
CA TRP A 391 -17.80 -9.79 -19.90
C TRP A 391 -17.98 -11.14 -20.58
N GLY A 392 -18.89 -11.19 -21.57
CA GLY A 392 -18.99 -12.30 -22.51
C GLY A 392 -17.85 -12.25 -23.53
N ILE A 393 -16.92 -13.20 -23.44
CA ILE A 393 -15.72 -13.28 -24.27
C ILE A 393 -15.90 -14.33 -25.36
N PRO A 394 -16.06 -13.93 -26.64
CA PRO A 394 -16.14 -14.88 -27.74
C PRO A 394 -14.77 -15.49 -28.01
N ASN A 395 -14.68 -16.82 -27.95
CA ASN A 395 -13.45 -17.56 -28.19
C ASN A 395 -13.39 -18.09 -29.62
N GLY A 396 -12.80 -17.27 -30.49
CA GLY A 396 -12.67 -17.55 -31.92
C GLY A 396 -11.73 -18.73 -32.23
N LYS A 397 -11.68 -19.08 -33.53
CA LYS A 397 -10.79 -20.13 -34.01
C LYS A 397 -9.37 -19.60 -34.21
N GLY A 398 -8.39 -20.45 -33.94
CA GLY A 398 -6.98 -20.21 -34.24
C GLY A 398 -6.62 -20.55 -35.68
N LYS A 399 -5.31 -20.65 -35.93
CA LYS A 399 -4.79 -21.13 -37.22
C LYS A 399 -5.31 -22.56 -37.49
N ASN A 400 -5.52 -22.88 -38.76
CA ASN A 400 -6.07 -24.17 -39.21
C ASN A 400 -7.47 -24.51 -38.66
N ASN A 401 -8.29 -23.50 -38.33
CA ASN A 401 -9.61 -23.67 -37.73
C ASN A 401 -9.60 -24.38 -36.36
N THR A 402 -8.47 -24.34 -35.64
CA THR A 402 -8.36 -24.91 -34.29
C THR A 402 -9.40 -24.25 -33.36
N PRO A 403 -10.29 -25.01 -32.70
CA PRO A 403 -11.32 -24.43 -31.83
C PRO A 403 -10.73 -23.70 -30.62
N GLY A 404 -11.31 -22.55 -30.25
CA GLY A 404 -10.92 -21.78 -29.06
C GLY A 404 -11.76 -22.02 -27.81
N GLY A 405 -12.75 -22.89 -27.89
CA GLY A 405 -13.76 -23.12 -26.85
C GLY A 405 -15.05 -22.34 -27.12
N GLY A 406 -16.04 -22.54 -26.26
CA GLY A 406 -17.27 -21.75 -26.21
C GLY A 406 -17.03 -20.32 -25.71
N GLU A 407 -18.06 -19.49 -25.78
CA GLU A 407 -18.05 -18.15 -25.17
C GLU A 407 -17.92 -18.27 -23.65
N THR A 408 -17.02 -17.48 -23.05
CA THR A 408 -16.79 -17.46 -21.60
C THR A 408 -17.34 -16.19 -20.95
N LYS A 409 -17.55 -16.22 -19.63
CA LYS A 409 -17.81 -15.00 -18.83
C LYS A 409 -16.63 -14.76 -17.91
N ASP A 410 -15.88 -13.69 -18.17
CA ASP A 410 -14.59 -13.42 -17.51
C ASP A 410 -14.52 -11.98 -17.00
N LYS A 411 -13.86 -11.78 -15.86
CA LYS A 411 -13.51 -10.48 -15.29
C LYS A 411 -12.09 -10.07 -15.69
N VAL A 412 -11.16 -11.03 -15.68
CA VAL A 412 -9.77 -10.84 -16.09
C VAL A 412 -9.47 -11.73 -17.29
N ILE A 413 -8.91 -11.14 -18.34
CA ILE A 413 -8.56 -11.85 -19.58
C ILE A 413 -7.11 -11.59 -19.98
N ILE A 414 -6.62 -12.34 -20.96
CA ILE A 414 -5.50 -11.93 -21.82
C ILE A 414 -6.05 -11.60 -23.21
N LEU A 415 -5.38 -10.71 -23.93
CA LEU A 415 -5.82 -10.28 -25.27
C LEU A 415 -5.79 -11.44 -26.28
N SER A 416 -6.63 -11.36 -27.32
CA SER A 416 -6.51 -12.19 -28.52
C SER A 416 -5.47 -11.64 -29.49
N ALA A 417 -5.04 -12.45 -30.46
CA ALA A 417 -4.14 -12.03 -31.53
C ALA A 417 -4.68 -10.83 -32.32
N ASP A 418 -5.99 -10.80 -32.58
CA ASP A 418 -6.63 -9.69 -33.30
C ASP A 418 -6.72 -8.43 -32.45
N GLU A 419 -7.04 -8.56 -31.16
CA GLU A 419 -6.99 -7.44 -30.21
C GLU A 419 -5.59 -6.84 -30.13
N VAL A 420 -4.55 -7.66 -29.95
CA VAL A 420 -3.14 -7.20 -29.96
C VAL A 420 -2.80 -6.47 -31.25
N LYS A 421 -3.24 -6.99 -32.40
CA LYS A 421 -2.99 -6.37 -33.71
C LYS A 421 -3.68 -5.02 -33.87
N ASN A 422 -4.91 -4.89 -33.35
CA ASN A 422 -5.75 -3.71 -33.49
C ASN A 422 -5.37 -2.62 -32.48
N ILE A 423 -4.98 -3.01 -31.28
CA ILE A 423 -4.55 -2.11 -30.21
C ILE A 423 -3.15 -1.57 -30.55
N PHE A 424 -2.14 -2.43 -30.63
CA PHE A 424 -0.75 -1.99 -30.70
C PHE A 424 -0.27 -1.72 -32.13
N SER A 425 0.19 -0.49 -32.37
CA SER A 425 0.69 -0.01 -33.65
C SER A 425 2.10 -0.54 -33.96
N GLY A 426 2.14 -1.77 -34.48
CA GLY A 426 3.38 -2.41 -34.96
C GLY A 426 4.10 -3.22 -33.89
N ASP A 427 5.18 -3.89 -34.32
CA ASP A 427 5.82 -4.91 -33.48
C ASP A 427 6.53 -4.29 -32.27
N ASN A 428 7.17 -3.12 -32.40
CA ASN A 428 7.80 -2.46 -31.26
C ASN A 428 6.80 -2.11 -30.13
N ALA A 429 5.59 -1.66 -30.47
CA ALA A 429 4.55 -1.35 -29.49
C ALA A 429 3.99 -2.59 -28.78
N ARG A 430 4.17 -3.77 -29.36
CA ARG A 430 3.71 -5.05 -28.79
C ARG A 430 4.70 -5.67 -27.83
N LYS A 431 5.94 -5.16 -27.73
CA LYS A 431 6.93 -5.73 -26.82
C LYS A 431 6.39 -5.71 -25.39
N CYS A 432 6.69 -6.78 -24.66
CA CYS A 432 6.28 -6.98 -23.28
C CYS A 432 7.56 -7.13 -22.46
N TYR A 433 7.71 -6.32 -21.42
CA TYR A 433 8.85 -6.38 -20.52
C TYR A 433 8.37 -6.92 -19.17
N PRO A 434 9.11 -7.83 -18.53
CA PRO A 434 8.88 -8.15 -17.13
C PRO A 434 9.40 -6.99 -16.27
N VAL A 435 8.80 -6.78 -15.11
CA VAL A 435 9.15 -5.65 -14.24
C VAL A 435 10.60 -5.67 -13.72
N PRO A 436 11.23 -6.82 -13.35
CA PRO A 436 12.62 -6.84 -12.88
C PRO A 436 13.65 -6.53 -13.99
N ASP A 437 13.30 -6.74 -15.25
CA ASP A 437 14.20 -6.54 -16.40
C ASP A 437 13.83 -5.34 -17.28
N ARG A 438 12.89 -4.49 -16.83
CA ARG A 438 12.44 -3.31 -17.59
C ARG A 438 13.60 -2.37 -17.94
N GLU A 439 14.59 -2.24 -17.05
CA GLU A 439 15.78 -1.40 -17.26
C GLU A 439 16.85 -2.08 -18.12
N LYS A 440 16.82 -3.40 -18.24
CA LYS A 440 17.73 -4.18 -19.10
C LYS A 440 17.26 -4.22 -20.55
N GLY A 441 16.03 -3.78 -20.84
CA GLY A 441 15.46 -3.73 -22.19
C GLY A 441 15.19 -5.11 -22.81
N ALA A 442 15.12 -6.17 -22.00
CA ALA A 442 14.87 -7.53 -22.47
C ALA A 442 13.36 -7.79 -22.53
N ALA A 443 12.80 -7.75 -23.74
CA ALA A 443 11.40 -8.11 -23.96
C ALA A 443 11.21 -9.64 -23.91
N ASN A 444 10.13 -10.10 -23.30
CA ASN A 444 9.77 -11.50 -23.18
C ASN A 444 8.53 -11.84 -24.01
N PRO A 445 8.40 -13.09 -24.49
CA PRO A 445 7.18 -13.52 -25.16
C PRO A 445 6.00 -13.55 -24.18
N PHE A 446 4.78 -13.33 -24.67
CA PHE A 446 3.57 -13.42 -23.85
C PHE A 446 2.42 -14.11 -24.58
N TRP A 447 1.58 -14.81 -23.81
CA TRP A 447 0.43 -15.54 -24.34
C TRP A 447 -0.67 -14.60 -24.87
N VAL A 448 -1.36 -15.03 -25.91
CA VAL A 448 -2.68 -14.50 -26.27
C VAL A 448 -3.72 -15.61 -26.19
N ARG A 449 -4.99 -15.26 -25.94
CA ARG A 449 -6.06 -16.27 -25.78
C ARG A 449 -6.40 -17.02 -27.07
N THR A 450 -5.96 -16.52 -28.23
CA THR A 450 -6.17 -17.15 -29.54
C THR A 450 -5.48 -18.52 -29.61
N PRO A 451 -6.16 -19.59 -30.06
CA PRO A 451 -5.53 -20.90 -30.23
C PRO A 451 -4.41 -20.89 -31.28
N GLY A 452 -3.47 -21.80 -31.12
CA GLY A 452 -2.42 -22.07 -32.09
C GLY A 452 -2.89 -22.91 -33.28
N GLY A 453 -1.94 -23.52 -33.99
CA GLY A 453 -2.22 -24.34 -35.17
C GLY A 453 -2.68 -25.78 -34.87
N SER A 454 -2.70 -26.19 -33.59
CA SER A 454 -3.11 -27.51 -33.11
C SER A 454 -3.69 -27.42 -31.70
N LYS A 455 -4.41 -28.46 -31.24
CA LYS A 455 -5.14 -28.49 -29.97
C LYS A 455 -4.30 -28.27 -28.69
N ASN A 456 -2.99 -28.50 -28.77
CA ASN A 456 -2.03 -28.37 -27.67
C ASN A 456 -1.15 -27.11 -27.81
N LYS A 457 -1.54 -26.17 -28.66
CA LYS A 457 -0.80 -24.93 -28.88
C LYS A 457 -1.68 -23.70 -28.68
N ALA A 458 -1.12 -22.66 -28.07
CA ALA A 458 -1.72 -21.33 -27.98
C ALA A 458 -0.86 -20.32 -28.77
N ALA A 459 -1.50 -19.34 -29.41
CA ALA A 459 -0.78 -18.26 -30.06
C ALA A 459 -0.10 -17.36 -29.00
N PHE A 460 0.97 -16.69 -29.42
CA PHE A 460 1.73 -15.80 -28.54
C PHE A 460 2.31 -14.65 -29.35
N VAL A 461 2.81 -13.64 -28.65
CA VAL A 461 3.65 -12.58 -29.21
C VAL A 461 5.08 -12.82 -28.76
N ASP A 462 6.04 -12.81 -29.67
CA ASP A 462 7.44 -13.02 -29.33
C ASP A 462 8.14 -11.77 -28.75
N ALA A 463 9.37 -11.93 -28.27
CA ALA A 463 10.21 -10.85 -27.74
C ALA A 463 10.48 -9.70 -28.75
N LYS A 464 10.27 -9.94 -30.05
CA LYS A 464 10.39 -8.91 -31.09
C LYS A 464 9.07 -8.18 -31.35
N GLY A 465 7.98 -8.62 -30.70
CA GLY A 465 6.64 -8.08 -30.84
C GLY A 465 5.82 -8.69 -31.98
N LYS A 466 6.29 -9.78 -32.59
CA LYS A 466 5.60 -10.43 -33.71
C LYS A 466 4.57 -11.43 -33.19
N ILE A 467 3.38 -11.39 -33.79
CA ILE A 467 2.27 -12.31 -33.47
C ILE A 467 2.49 -13.66 -34.17
N ASN A 468 2.56 -14.74 -33.40
CA ASN A 468 2.80 -16.11 -33.87
C ASN A 468 1.54 -16.98 -33.71
N THR A 469 0.70 -17.01 -34.75
CA THR A 469 -0.57 -17.78 -34.76
C THR A 469 -0.39 -19.29 -34.93
N GLY A 470 0.83 -19.75 -35.29
CA GLY A 470 1.18 -21.18 -35.23
C GLY A 470 1.23 -21.72 -33.80
N GLY A 471 1.51 -20.84 -32.84
CA GLY A 471 1.51 -21.10 -31.41
C GLY A 471 2.69 -21.90 -30.89
N ALA A 472 2.82 -21.88 -29.57
CA ALA A 472 3.75 -22.66 -28.77
C ALA A 472 2.98 -23.65 -27.89
N VAL A 473 3.68 -24.64 -27.33
CA VAL A 473 3.03 -25.70 -26.54
C VAL A 473 2.43 -25.09 -25.27
N ILE A 474 1.17 -25.41 -24.98
CA ILE A 474 0.42 -24.75 -23.88
C ILE A 474 0.99 -25.00 -22.48
N THR A 475 1.78 -26.07 -22.30
CA THR A 475 2.47 -26.43 -21.05
C THR A 475 3.86 -25.81 -20.94
N GLU A 476 4.31 -25.09 -21.96
CA GLU A 476 5.64 -24.48 -22.00
C GLU A 476 5.72 -23.27 -21.06
N ASN A 477 6.82 -23.21 -20.29
CA ASN A 477 7.13 -22.09 -19.39
C ASN A 477 7.84 -20.96 -20.14
N GLY A 478 8.02 -19.81 -19.48
CA GLY A 478 8.79 -18.68 -20.03
C GLY A 478 7.97 -17.70 -20.88
N TYR A 479 6.65 -17.86 -20.90
CA TYR A 479 5.72 -16.91 -21.49
C TYR A 479 5.07 -16.06 -20.41
N MET A 480 5.12 -14.74 -20.58
CA MET A 480 4.52 -13.80 -19.65
C MET A 480 3.00 -13.77 -19.76
N VAL A 481 2.35 -13.43 -18.66
CA VAL A 481 0.92 -13.14 -18.57
C VAL A 481 0.74 -11.64 -18.55
N ARG A 482 -0.02 -11.13 -19.53
CA ARG A 482 -0.35 -9.72 -19.68
C ARG A 482 -1.86 -9.53 -19.54
N PRO A 483 -2.38 -9.36 -18.31
CA PRO A 483 -3.81 -9.27 -18.08
C PRO A 483 -4.40 -7.98 -18.66
N SER A 484 -5.69 -8.06 -18.97
CA SER A 484 -6.56 -6.96 -19.33
C SER A 484 -7.90 -7.09 -18.61
N ILE A 485 -8.43 -5.94 -18.19
CA ILE A 485 -9.72 -5.82 -17.48
C ILE A 485 -10.57 -4.74 -18.13
N TYR A 486 -11.87 -4.80 -17.90
CA TYR A 486 -12.85 -3.84 -18.42
C TYR A 486 -13.62 -3.21 -17.27
N ILE A 487 -13.91 -1.92 -17.40
CA ILE A 487 -14.63 -1.12 -16.42
C ILE A 487 -15.69 -0.29 -17.14
N TRP A 488 -16.95 -0.40 -16.72
CA TRP A 488 -18.04 0.42 -17.28
C TRP A 488 -17.92 1.88 -16.83
N MET A 489 -18.12 2.81 -17.77
CA MET A 489 -18.16 4.24 -17.48
C MET A 489 -19.63 4.63 -17.27
N LYS A 490 -20.07 4.69 -16.00
CA LYS A 490 -21.43 4.96 -15.46
C LYS A 490 -22.28 3.72 -15.14
N GLY A 491 -22.72 3.63 -13.87
CA GLY A 491 -24.11 3.38 -13.40
C GLY A 491 -25.04 2.36 -14.08
N LEU A 492 -24.52 1.47 -14.91
CA LEU A 492 -25.26 0.46 -15.67
C LEU A 492 -24.42 -0.81 -15.72
N GLU A 493 -24.43 -1.57 -14.63
CA GLU A 493 -24.66 -2.99 -14.88
C GLU A 493 -26.06 -3.10 -15.48
N PRO A 494 -26.27 -3.81 -16.60
CA PRO A 494 -27.63 -4.19 -16.98
C PRO A 494 -28.18 -5.04 -15.84
N SER A 495 -29.13 -4.49 -15.09
CA SER A 495 -29.80 -5.23 -14.03
C SER A 495 -30.38 -6.53 -14.60
N GLU A 496 -30.21 -7.65 -13.89
CA GLU A 496 -30.73 -8.96 -14.29
C GLU A 496 -32.28 -9.01 -14.40
N ASN A 497 -32.98 -7.89 -14.18
CA ASN A 497 -34.44 -7.76 -14.16
C ASN A 497 -35.05 -7.26 -15.47
N GLN A 498 -34.59 -7.77 -16.62
CA GLN A 498 -35.41 -7.84 -17.85
C GLN A 498 -35.71 -9.29 -18.25
N LYS A 499 -36.10 -10.14 -17.28
CA LYS A 499 -36.79 -11.40 -17.54
C LYS A 499 -38.29 -11.29 -17.21
N SER A 500 -39.04 -10.52 -18.00
CA SER A 500 -40.46 -10.83 -18.23
C SER A 500 -40.96 -10.10 -19.48
N GLY A 501 -40.77 -10.73 -20.64
CA GLY A 501 -41.20 -10.13 -21.91
C GLY A 501 -41.04 -11.07 -23.11
N LYS A 502 -41.76 -12.20 -23.08
CA LYS A 502 -42.02 -13.16 -24.18
C LYS A 502 -40.83 -14.00 -24.70
N LYS A 503 -41.05 -15.33 -24.65
CA LYS A 503 -40.26 -16.38 -25.29
C LYS A 503 -40.04 -16.06 -26.78
N ASN A 504 -38.79 -16.14 -27.24
CA ASN A 504 -38.33 -17.01 -28.33
C ASN A 504 -36.79 -16.97 -28.47
N ASP A 505 -36.18 -18.15 -28.43
CA ASP A 505 -34.86 -18.64 -28.87
C ASP A 505 -33.52 -17.90 -28.66
N SER A 506 -32.57 -18.69 -28.14
CA SER A 506 -31.10 -18.58 -28.09
C SER A 506 -30.48 -17.53 -27.14
N GLY A 507 -29.56 -18.01 -26.29
CA GLY A 507 -29.03 -17.32 -25.11
C GLY A 507 -28.36 -15.98 -25.38
N SER A 508 -28.82 -14.95 -24.68
CA SER A 508 -28.25 -13.60 -24.68
C SER A 508 -27.43 -13.35 -23.41
N GLY A 509 -26.15 -13.69 -23.46
CA GLY A 509 -25.13 -12.97 -22.69
C GLY A 509 -24.90 -11.59 -23.31
N ILE A 510 -24.51 -10.60 -22.51
CA ILE A 510 -24.10 -9.28 -23.00
C ILE A 510 -22.84 -9.47 -23.84
N ARG A 511 -22.99 -9.25 -25.14
CA ARG A 511 -21.99 -9.55 -26.17
C ARG A 511 -21.12 -8.34 -26.45
N MET A 512 -19.83 -8.55 -26.74
CA MET A 512 -18.98 -7.51 -27.32
C MET A 512 -19.64 -6.90 -28.56
N PRO A 513 -19.54 -5.58 -28.80
CA PRO A 513 -19.67 -5.08 -30.16
C PRO A 513 -18.55 -5.70 -31.00
N ASP A 514 -18.93 -6.32 -32.10
CA ASP A 514 -18.05 -7.08 -32.98
C ASP A 514 -16.97 -6.16 -33.58
N ILE A 515 -15.81 -6.09 -32.93
CA ILE A 515 -14.66 -5.29 -33.40
C ILE A 515 -14.04 -5.93 -34.65
N GLY A 516 -14.36 -7.19 -34.94
CA GLY A 516 -13.89 -7.93 -36.12
C GLY A 516 -14.75 -7.77 -37.38
N GLY A 517 -16.06 -7.50 -37.23
CA GLY A 517 -17.00 -7.42 -38.36
C GLY A 517 -17.40 -6.01 -38.82
N THR A 518 -17.33 -5.01 -37.92
CA THR A 518 -18.03 -3.73 -38.16
C THR A 518 -17.24 -2.74 -39.02
N ILE A 519 -15.94 -2.95 -39.22
CA ILE A 519 -15.13 -2.05 -40.08
C ILE A 519 -15.38 -2.32 -41.58
N ILE A 520 -15.84 -3.51 -41.98
CA ILE A 520 -16.01 -3.82 -43.42
C ILE A 520 -17.43 -3.53 -43.92
N SER A 521 -18.50 -3.72 -43.13
CA SER A 521 -19.86 -3.49 -43.64
C SER A 521 -20.25 -2.01 -43.73
N SER A 522 -19.73 -1.16 -42.83
CA SER A 522 -19.99 0.30 -42.90
C SER A 522 -19.22 1.00 -44.01
N ILE A 523 -18.15 0.39 -44.54
CA ILE A 523 -17.37 0.94 -45.66
C ILE A 523 -18.02 0.57 -47.01
N ILE A 524 -18.64 -0.62 -47.12
CA ILE A 524 -19.28 -1.03 -48.38
C ILE A 524 -20.62 -0.31 -48.61
N SER A 525 -21.38 -0.01 -47.56
CA SER A 525 -22.66 0.71 -47.74
C SER A 525 -22.48 2.20 -48.07
N HIS A 526 -21.31 2.80 -47.78
CA HIS A 526 -20.99 4.19 -48.11
C HIS A 526 -20.28 4.36 -49.47
N ILE A 527 -19.72 3.28 -50.05
CA ILE A 527 -19.04 3.33 -51.36
C ILE A 527 -20.00 2.99 -52.52
N ILE A 528 -21.10 2.27 -52.29
CA ILE A 528 -22.07 1.94 -53.36
C ILE A 528 -23.11 3.06 -53.60
N GLY A 529 -23.26 4.01 -52.66
CA GLY A 529 -24.17 5.16 -52.82
C GLY A 529 -23.61 6.38 -53.56
N SER A 530 -22.41 6.28 -54.13
CA SER A 530 -21.74 7.41 -54.81
C SER A 530 -21.21 7.10 -56.20
N ILE A 531 -21.65 5.99 -56.83
CA ILE A 531 -21.36 5.69 -58.26
C ILE A 531 -22.66 5.39 -59.06
N PHE A 532 -23.84 5.83 -58.61
CA PHE A 532 -25.02 5.92 -59.49
C PHE A 532 -25.85 7.16 -59.18
#